data_AF-A0A1G5SCV3-F1
#
_entry.id   AF-A0A1G5SCV3-F1
#
_cell.length_a   1.000
_cell.length_b   1.000
_cell.length_c   1.000
_cell.angle_alpha   90.00
_cell.angle_beta   90.00
_cell.angle_gamma   90.00
#
_symmetry.space_group_name_H-M   'P 1'
#
loop_
_entity.id
_entity.type
_entity.pdbx_description
1 polymer ?
#
loop_
_entity_poly.entity_id
_entity_poly.type
_entity_poly.pdbx_seq_one_letter_code
_entity_poly.pdbx_strand_id
1 'polypeptide(L)'
;MTYIKKLIMLIGSCLLCAASILTMAGETETVFTSPGKLCFPQTSLRAELDRYDNVILDHYVVISKVHHFKEGLVFVGFRLKSKPDELWLFSGTTWVKYQNNLIDSSPEPFIPQVQTIPTGQLQPIMPTTISMAPIDPSAYVSDGEIWIGYGLSSSTSVAETFFEMIESNRFERIWEIGKRLNEGEFSPSNICLTITKMSEIDHLVGTFPIPNETGPDIEPIANID
;
A
#
# COMPACT_ATOMS: atom_id res chain seq x y z
N MET A 1 -2.70 35.48 -57.73
CA MET A 1 -2.65 36.28 -56.49
C MET A 1 -3.94 36.07 -55.66
N THR A 2 -4.32 34.81 -55.43
CA THR A 2 -5.64 34.46 -54.87
C THR A 2 -5.59 33.26 -53.92
N TYR A 3 -4.45 32.56 -53.84
CA TYR A 3 -4.24 31.43 -52.93
C TYR A 3 -3.52 31.80 -51.63
N ILE A 4 -2.77 32.91 -51.59
CA ILE A 4 -2.04 33.37 -50.39
C ILE A 4 -3.00 34.00 -49.35
N LYS A 5 -4.12 34.59 -49.79
CA LYS A 5 -5.13 35.16 -48.88
C LYS A 5 -5.95 34.13 -48.10
N LYS A 6 -6.07 32.89 -48.59
CA LYS A 6 -6.77 31.80 -47.87
C LYS A 6 -5.88 31.10 -46.84
N LEU A 7 -4.56 31.14 -46.99
CA LEU A 7 -3.64 30.53 -46.03
C LEU A 7 -3.48 31.39 -44.77
N ILE A 8 -3.51 32.72 -44.90
CA ILE A 8 -3.41 33.65 -43.76
C ILE A 8 -4.68 33.64 -42.89
N MET A 9 -5.84 33.30 -43.46
CA MET A 9 -7.09 33.17 -42.70
C MET A 9 -7.18 31.87 -41.87
N LEU A 10 -6.41 30.84 -42.23
CA LEU A 10 -6.38 29.57 -41.48
C LEU A 10 -5.40 29.59 -40.31
N ILE A 11 -4.37 30.43 -40.37
CA ILE A 11 -3.38 30.58 -39.30
C ILE A 11 -3.91 31.50 -38.18
N GLY A 12 -4.78 32.46 -38.53
CA GLY A 12 -5.41 33.37 -37.56
C GLY A 12 -6.54 32.76 -36.71
N SER A 13 -7.04 31.57 -37.06
CA SER A 13 -8.13 30.90 -36.33
C SER A 13 -7.68 29.70 -35.48
N CYS A 14 -6.40 29.32 -35.54
CA CYS A 14 -5.81 28.29 -34.66
C CYS A 14 -5.10 28.85 -33.43
N LEU A 15 -5.02 30.19 -33.27
CA LEU A 15 -4.31 30.84 -32.17
C LEU A 15 -5.20 31.29 -31.00
N LEU A 16 -6.51 30.97 -31.02
CA LEU A 16 -7.47 31.40 -30.00
C LEU A 16 -8.18 30.25 -29.23
N CYS A 17 -7.77 28.99 -29.44
CA CYS A 17 -8.30 27.84 -28.67
C CYS A 17 -7.23 26.93 -28.03
N ALA A 18 -6.00 27.41 -27.89
CA ALA A 18 -4.93 26.69 -27.18
C ALA A 18 -4.44 27.45 -25.93
N ALA A 19 -5.27 28.32 -25.35
CA ALA A 19 -5.18 28.61 -23.93
C ALA A 19 -5.88 27.47 -23.17
N SER A 20 -5.38 26.25 -23.38
CA SER A 20 -5.65 25.16 -22.46
C SER A 20 -5.15 25.65 -21.12
N ILE A 21 -6.10 25.81 -20.22
CA ILE A 21 -5.92 26.17 -18.83
C ILE A 21 -4.89 25.18 -18.26
N LEU A 22 -3.62 25.58 -18.23
CA LEU A 22 -2.64 25.08 -17.28
C LEU A 22 -3.05 25.68 -15.94
N THR A 23 -4.12 25.15 -15.36
CA THR A 23 -4.37 25.32 -13.93
C THR A 23 -3.20 24.63 -13.24
N MET A 24 -2.22 25.44 -12.85
CA MET A 24 -1.20 25.00 -11.91
C MET A 24 -1.95 24.52 -10.66
N ALA A 25 -1.75 23.26 -10.28
CA ALA A 25 -2.09 22.83 -8.94
C ALA A 25 -1.40 23.80 -7.97
N GLY A 26 -2.18 24.47 -7.13
CA GLY A 26 -1.64 25.31 -6.06
C GLY A 26 -1.09 24.39 -4.98
N GLU A 27 0.12 24.68 -4.50
CA GLU A 27 0.58 24.16 -3.22
C GLU A 27 0.52 25.31 -2.21
N THR A 28 -0.26 25.14 -1.15
CA THR A 28 -0.29 26.10 -0.05
C THR A 28 0.46 25.52 1.14
N GLU A 29 1.57 26.16 1.50
CA GLU A 29 2.36 25.77 2.67
C GLU A 29 1.92 26.58 3.90
N THR A 30 1.63 25.88 4.99
CA THR A 30 1.34 26.44 6.31
C THR A 30 2.47 26.07 7.27
N VAL A 31 3.20 27.07 7.77
CA VAL A 31 4.18 26.89 8.85
C VAL A 31 3.48 27.09 10.18
N PHE A 32 3.60 26.13 11.09
CA PHE A 32 2.96 26.22 12.39
C PHE A 32 3.74 27.15 13.33
N THR A 33 3.03 27.94 14.14
CA THR A 33 3.63 28.84 15.13
C THR A 33 4.33 28.09 16.28
N SER A 34 4.03 26.81 16.46
CA SER A 34 4.70 25.89 17.38
C SER A 34 4.59 24.46 16.84
N PRO A 35 5.48 23.52 17.23
CA PRO A 35 5.36 22.13 16.83
C PRO A 35 4.04 21.52 17.30
N GLY A 36 3.23 21.05 16.35
CA GLY A 36 2.03 20.27 16.59
C GLY A 36 2.34 18.78 16.70
N LYS A 37 1.32 17.99 17.04
CA LYS A 37 1.40 16.53 17.11
C LYS A 37 0.21 15.90 16.40
N LEU A 38 0.47 15.00 15.46
CA LEU A 38 -0.53 14.18 14.79
C LEU A 38 -0.32 12.73 15.18
N CYS A 39 -1.32 12.09 15.78
CA CYS A 39 -1.26 10.68 16.17
C CYS A 39 -2.32 9.86 15.46
N PHE A 40 -1.97 8.64 15.05
CA PHE A 40 -2.86 7.67 14.41
C PHE A 40 -2.46 6.24 14.81
N PRO A 41 -3.40 5.28 14.80
CA PRO A 41 -3.08 3.90 15.12
C PRO A 41 -2.11 3.32 14.09
N GLN A 42 -1.10 2.58 14.55
CA GLN A 42 -0.18 1.87 13.68
C GLN A 42 -0.89 0.76 12.90
N THR A 43 -1.84 0.08 13.53
CA THR A 43 -2.68 -0.96 12.90
C THR A 43 -4.14 -0.59 13.10
N SER A 44 -4.93 -0.64 12.03
CA SER A 44 -6.37 -0.39 12.06
C SER A 44 -7.11 -1.53 11.37
N LEU A 45 -8.11 -2.08 12.06
CA LEU A 45 -9.01 -3.07 11.51
C LEU A 45 -10.33 -2.37 11.16
N ARG A 46 -10.63 -2.24 9.88
CA ARG A 46 -11.92 -1.75 9.40
C ARG A 46 -12.79 -2.97 9.15
N ALA A 47 -13.75 -3.20 10.03
CA ALA A 47 -14.74 -4.25 9.91
C ALA A 47 -16.14 -3.68 10.14
N GLU A 48 -17.17 -4.27 9.52
CA GLU A 48 -18.54 -4.06 9.99
C GLU A 48 -18.65 -4.63 11.41
N LEU A 49 -19.20 -3.83 12.33
CA LEU A 49 -19.21 -4.13 13.76
C LEU A 49 -19.72 -5.56 14.03
N ASP A 50 -18.92 -6.31 14.79
CA ASP A 50 -19.19 -7.67 15.28
C ASP A 50 -19.21 -8.80 14.25
N ARG A 51 -18.82 -8.55 12.99
CA ARG A 51 -18.64 -9.61 11.99
C ARG A 51 -17.25 -9.57 11.37
N TYR A 52 -16.50 -10.66 11.56
CA TYR A 52 -15.19 -10.89 10.96
C TYR A 52 -15.29 -11.45 9.53
N ASP A 53 -16.40 -11.21 8.84
CA ASP A 53 -16.65 -11.64 7.46
C ASP A 53 -16.37 -10.53 6.44
N ASN A 54 -16.01 -9.33 6.90
CA ASN A 54 -15.85 -8.17 6.04
C ASN A 54 -14.75 -7.22 6.58
N VAL A 55 -13.48 -7.58 6.36
CA VAL A 55 -12.33 -6.95 7.02
C VAL A 55 -11.37 -6.31 6.03
N ILE A 56 -10.94 -5.08 6.33
CA ILE A 56 -9.75 -4.44 5.75
C ILE A 56 -8.77 -4.16 6.88
N LEU A 57 -7.50 -4.56 6.69
CA LEU A 57 -6.44 -4.33 7.67
C LEU A 57 -5.44 -3.32 7.12
N ASP A 58 -5.36 -2.15 7.75
CA ASP A 58 -4.33 -1.16 7.46
C ASP A 58 -3.22 -1.25 8.50
N HIS A 59 -1.97 -1.20 8.06
CA HIS A 59 -0.81 -1.17 8.92
C HIS A 59 0.27 -0.22 8.40
N TYR A 60 0.87 0.55 9.31
CA TYR A 60 2.00 1.42 9.02
C TYR A 60 3.29 0.76 9.51
N VAL A 61 4.11 0.26 8.57
CA VAL A 61 5.42 -0.29 8.93
C VAL A 61 6.35 0.87 9.29
N VAL A 62 6.78 0.92 10.55
CA VAL A 62 7.72 1.93 11.05
C VAL A 62 9.15 1.45 10.79
N ILE A 63 9.84 2.10 9.87
CA ILE A 63 11.21 1.75 9.52
C ILE A 63 12.17 2.30 10.58
N SER A 64 13.15 1.50 10.99
CA SER A 64 14.17 1.95 11.95
C SER A 64 14.93 3.15 11.41
N LYS A 65 15.27 4.10 12.28
CA LYS A 65 15.95 5.36 11.90
C LYS A 65 17.22 5.15 11.08
N VAL A 66 17.98 4.10 11.39
CA VAL A 66 19.23 3.76 10.68
C VAL A 66 18.98 3.19 9.27
N HIS A 67 17.74 2.90 8.92
CA HIS A 67 17.30 2.30 7.66
C HIS A 67 16.47 3.25 6.80
N HIS A 68 16.17 4.45 7.28
CA HIS A 68 15.44 5.46 6.50
C HIS A 68 16.16 5.73 5.18
N PHE A 69 15.40 5.68 4.09
CA PHE A 69 15.83 5.94 2.72
C PHE A 69 16.88 4.96 2.17
N LYS A 70 17.12 3.83 2.84
CA LYS A 70 17.90 2.73 2.28
C LYS A 70 17.07 1.94 1.27
N GLU A 71 17.77 1.26 0.37
CA GLU A 71 17.14 0.28 -0.51
C GLU A 71 16.60 -0.90 0.31
N GLY A 72 15.38 -1.31 -0.01
CA GLY A 72 14.70 -2.36 0.72
C GLY A 72 13.26 -2.56 0.27
N LEU A 73 12.69 -3.67 0.73
CA LEU A 73 11.35 -4.11 0.37
C LEU A 73 10.55 -4.45 1.62
N VAL A 74 9.25 -4.19 1.55
CA VAL A 74 8.29 -4.61 2.58
C VAL A 74 7.69 -5.94 2.16
N PHE A 75 7.45 -6.83 3.11
CA PHE A 75 6.80 -8.11 2.89
C PHE A 75 5.62 -8.25 3.85
N VAL A 76 4.50 -8.72 3.31
CA VAL A 76 3.29 -9.01 4.07
C VAL A 76 3.01 -10.50 3.92
N GLY A 77 2.84 -11.20 5.04
CA GLY A 77 2.61 -12.63 5.06
C GLY A 77 1.34 -13.05 5.77
N PHE A 78 0.81 -14.18 5.33
CA PHE A 78 -0.23 -14.94 6.00
C PHE A 78 0.30 -16.33 6.33
N ARG A 79 0.02 -16.81 7.53
CA ARG A 79 0.46 -18.11 8.03
C ARG A 79 -0.65 -18.74 8.87
N LEU A 80 -0.73 -20.07 8.85
CA LEU A 80 -1.56 -20.84 9.76
C LEU A 80 -0.72 -21.34 10.94
N LYS A 81 -1.20 -21.20 12.18
CA LYS A 81 -0.54 -21.76 13.38
C LYS A 81 -0.44 -23.28 13.29
N SER A 82 -1.43 -23.92 12.68
CA SER A 82 -1.45 -25.36 12.39
C SER A 82 -0.40 -25.81 11.36
N LYS A 83 0.10 -24.88 10.54
CA LYS A 83 1.10 -25.12 9.49
C LYS A 83 2.15 -23.99 9.46
N PRO A 84 3.02 -23.90 10.48
CA PRO A 84 3.92 -22.78 10.66
C PRO A 84 4.99 -22.64 9.58
N ASP A 85 5.23 -23.70 8.79
CA ASP A 85 6.18 -23.70 7.69
C ASP A 85 5.55 -23.24 6.35
N GLU A 86 4.22 -23.10 6.29
CA GLU A 86 3.52 -22.60 5.11
C GLU A 86 3.30 -21.08 5.22
N LEU A 87 3.86 -20.34 4.26
CA LEU A 87 3.75 -18.89 4.20
C LEU A 87 3.15 -18.47 2.86
N TRP A 88 2.16 -17.58 2.90
CA TRP A 88 1.66 -16.88 1.73
C TRP A 88 2.11 -15.43 1.80
N LEU A 89 2.60 -14.88 0.70
CA LEU A 89 3.07 -13.51 0.62
C LEU A 89 2.09 -12.69 -0.22
N PHE A 90 1.79 -11.48 0.23
CA PHE A 90 0.88 -10.56 -0.43
C PHE A 90 1.64 -9.49 -1.20
N SER A 91 1.42 -9.43 -2.52
CA SER A 91 2.06 -8.45 -3.42
C SER A 91 1.46 -7.04 -3.33
N GLY A 92 0.34 -6.88 -2.62
CA GLY A 92 -0.50 -5.68 -2.66
C GLY A 92 -1.82 -5.91 -3.41
N THR A 93 -1.88 -6.94 -4.24
CA THR A 93 -3.10 -7.32 -4.99
C THR A 93 -3.44 -8.81 -4.88
N THR A 94 -2.44 -9.68 -4.75
CA THR A 94 -2.61 -11.14 -4.78
C THR A 94 -1.81 -11.82 -3.68
N TRP A 95 -2.33 -12.95 -3.19
CA TRP A 95 -1.63 -13.85 -2.28
C TRP A 95 -0.98 -15.00 -3.03
N VAL A 96 0.32 -15.20 -2.85
CA VAL A 96 1.08 -16.29 -3.49
C VAL A 96 1.70 -17.16 -2.41
N LYS A 97 1.50 -18.48 -2.49
CA LYS A 97 2.15 -19.43 -1.58
C LYS A 97 3.66 -19.43 -1.85
N TYR A 98 4.44 -19.06 -0.85
CA TYR A 98 5.89 -19.11 -0.91
C TYR A 98 6.37 -20.56 -0.74
N GLN A 99 7.16 -21.06 -1.69
CA GLN A 99 7.65 -22.44 -1.72
C GLN A 99 9.17 -22.46 -1.67
N ASN A 100 9.75 -22.46 -0.45
CA ASN A 100 11.19 -22.41 -0.20
C ASN A 100 12.07 -23.44 -0.98
N ASN A 101 11.46 -24.45 -1.60
CA ASN A 101 12.13 -25.56 -2.27
C ASN A 101 12.09 -25.50 -3.81
N LEU A 102 11.55 -24.44 -4.42
CA LEU A 102 11.56 -24.26 -5.88
C LEU A 102 12.54 -23.16 -6.28
N ILE A 103 13.44 -23.49 -7.22
CA ILE A 103 14.48 -22.61 -7.77
C ILE A 103 13.91 -21.29 -8.36
N ASP A 104 12.61 -21.26 -8.69
CA ASP A 104 11.94 -20.12 -9.32
C ASP A 104 10.93 -19.36 -8.44
N SER A 105 10.69 -19.75 -7.17
CA SER A 105 9.75 -18.98 -6.34
C SER A 105 10.47 -17.85 -5.60
N SER A 106 10.63 -16.71 -6.25
CA SER A 106 10.99 -15.48 -5.55
C SER A 106 9.89 -15.13 -4.53
N PRO A 107 10.24 -14.69 -3.31
CA PRO A 107 9.27 -14.07 -2.40
C PRO A 107 8.57 -12.90 -3.09
N GLU A 108 7.28 -12.73 -2.82
CA GLU A 108 6.49 -11.60 -3.34
C GLU A 108 6.63 -10.39 -2.39
N PRO A 109 7.25 -9.28 -2.82
CA PRO A 109 7.29 -8.07 -2.03
C PRO A 109 5.95 -7.34 -2.12
N PHE A 110 5.59 -6.64 -1.05
CA PHE A 110 4.46 -5.72 -1.06
C PHE A 110 4.81 -4.49 -1.89
N ILE A 111 4.01 -4.21 -2.91
CA ILE A 111 4.13 -3.02 -3.76
C ILE A 111 3.07 -2.00 -3.31
N PRO A 112 3.48 -0.85 -2.73
CA PRO A 112 2.54 0.20 -2.35
C PRO A 112 1.75 0.68 -3.58
N GLN A 113 0.43 0.76 -3.45
CA GLN A 113 -0.45 1.28 -4.50
C GLN A 113 -0.40 2.82 -4.61
N VAL A 114 0.20 3.49 -3.62
CA VAL A 114 0.36 4.95 -3.59
C VAL A 114 1.57 5.34 -4.44
N GLN A 115 1.33 5.96 -5.60
CA GLN A 115 2.33 6.30 -6.62
C GLN A 115 3.44 7.27 -6.16
N THR A 116 3.32 7.88 -4.98
CA THR A 116 4.28 8.87 -4.47
C THR A 116 5.47 8.26 -3.72
N ILE A 117 5.44 6.97 -3.41
CA ILE A 117 6.55 6.28 -2.74
C ILE A 117 7.43 5.62 -3.81
N PRO A 118 8.72 6.01 -3.94
CA PRO A 118 9.64 5.33 -4.83
C PRO A 118 9.73 3.84 -4.50
N THR A 119 9.42 2.99 -5.48
CA THR A 119 9.54 1.54 -5.33
C THR A 119 10.99 1.17 -5.02
N GLY A 120 11.19 0.30 -4.02
CA GLY A 120 12.53 -0.20 -3.64
C GLY A 120 13.29 0.69 -2.66
N GLN A 121 12.75 1.82 -2.21
CA GLN A 121 13.35 2.64 -1.15
C GLN A 121 12.43 2.73 0.07
N LEU A 122 12.98 2.42 1.24
CA LEU A 122 12.24 2.47 2.50
C LEU A 122 12.02 3.91 2.96
N GLN A 123 10.75 4.30 3.15
CA GLN A 123 10.39 5.55 3.79
C GLN A 123 10.30 5.37 5.32
N PRO A 124 10.39 6.43 6.13
CA PRO A 124 10.25 6.32 7.59
C PRO A 124 8.98 5.58 8.04
N ILE A 125 7.90 5.74 7.28
CA ILE A 125 6.62 5.05 7.45
C ILE A 125 6.19 4.51 6.09
N MET A 126 6.01 3.19 6.00
CA MET A 126 5.46 2.53 4.81
C MET A 126 4.01 2.14 5.08
N PRO A 127 3.02 2.80 4.44
CA PRO A 127 1.62 2.41 4.57
C PRO A 127 1.36 1.11 3.81
N THR A 128 0.67 0.19 4.46
CA THR A 128 0.22 -1.07 3.87
C THR A 128 -1.26 -1.26 4.11
N THR A 129 -1.98 -1.67 3.08
CA THR A 129 -3.40 -2.02 3.14
C THR A 129 -3.52 -3.45 2.68
N ILE A 130 -3.86 -4.33 3.62
CA ILE A 130 -4.00 -5.75 3.40
C ILE A 130 -5.44 -5.97 3.00
N SER A 131 -5.61 -6.06 1.68
CA SER A 131 -6.86 -6.05 0.92
C SER A 131 -7.51 -4.68 0.71
N MET A 132 -7.70 -4.29 -0.55
CA MET A 132 -8.41 -3.07 -0.95
C MET A 132 -9.94 -3.22 -0.92
N ALA A 133 -10.41 -4.47 -1.05
CA ALA A 133 -11.79 -4.85 -0.82
C ALA A 133 -11.88 -5.59 0.51
N PRO A 134 -12.98 -5.47 1.25
CA PRO A 134 -13.18 -6.29 2.43
C PRO A 134 -13.05 -7.80 2.13
N ILE A 135 -12.38 -8.53 3.01
CA ILE A 135 -12.24 -10.00 2.94
C ILE A 135 -12.99 -10.68 4.08
N ASP A 136 -13.42 -11.93 3.85
CA ASP A 136 -13.95 -12.83 4.87
C ASP A 136 -12.85 -13.77 5.40
N PRO A 137 -12.19 -13.43 6.53
CA PRO A 137 -11.21 -14.30 7.17
C PRO A 137 -11.83 -15.32 8.15
N SER A 138 -13.15 -15.49 8.21
CA SER A 138 -13.82 -16.32 9.22
C SER A 138 -13.30 -17.77 9.28
N ALA A 139 -12.96 -18.35 8.12
CA ALA A 139 -12.39 -19.70 8.02
C ALA A 139 -11.03 -19.85 8.72
N TYR A 140 -10.34 -18.75 9.04
CA TYR A 140 -9.02 -18.73 9.65
C TYR A 140 -9.04 -18.25 11.11
N VAL A 141 -10.22 -18.06 11.70
CA VAL A 141 -10.35 -17.68 13.11
C VAL A 141 -9.62 -18.68 14.00
N SER A 142 -8.82 -18.16 14.93
CA SER A 142 -7.99 -18.95 15.86
C SER A 142 -6.85 -19.75 15.23
N ASP A 143 -6.61 -19.67 13.92
CA ASP A 143 -5.48 -20.35 13.27
C ASP A 143 -4.62 -19.41 12.41
N GLY A 144 -5.24 -18.45 11.73
CA GLY A 144 -4.57 -17.51 10.84
C GLY A 144 -3.86 -16.38 11.57
N GLU A 145 -2.70 -16.02 11.02
CA GLU A 145 -1.87 -14.91 11.48
C GLU A 145 -1.43 -14.06 10.29
N ILE A 146 -1.46 -12.74 10.47
CA ILE A 146 -0.87 -11.77 9.55
C ILE A 146 0.44 -11.26 10.12
N TRP A 147 1.47 -11.31 9.28
CA TRP A 147 2.84 -10.92 9.55
C TRP A 147 3.28 -9.83 8.60
N ILE A 148 4.15 -8.94 9.06
CA ILE A 148 4.71 -7.88 8.22
C ILE A 148 6.14 -7.59 8.61
N GLY A 149 6.94 -7.14 7.66
CA GLY A 149 8.32 -6.75 7.91
C GLY A 149 8.95 -6.07 6.73
N TYR A 150 10.22 -5.70 6.90
CA TYR A 150 11.02 -5.14 5.83
C TYR A 150 12.44 -5.71 5.79
N GLY A 151 12.91 -5.93 4.58
CA GLY A 151 14.28 -6.34 4.25
C GLY A 151 15.10 -5.18 3.71
N LEU A 152 16.40 -5.20 3.97
CA LEU A 152 17.37 -4.31 3.36
C LEU A 152 17.98 -4.99 2.15
N SER A 153 18.02 -4.27 1.03
CA SER A 153 18.63 -4.79 -0.18
C SER A 153 20.14 -4.57 -0.10
N SER A 154 20.89 -5.67 -0.10
CA SER A 154 22.34 -5.69 -0.33
C SER A 154 22.69 -6.09 -1.77
N SER A 155 21.69 -6.56 -2.53
CA SER A 155 21.77 -7.01 -3.91
C SER A 155 20.44 -6.75 -4.65
N THR A 156 20.37 -7.12 -5.93
CA THR A 156 19.12 -7.06 -6.72
C THR A 156 18.17 -8.23 -6.46
N SER A 157 18.51 -9.17 -5.57
CA SER A 157 17.71 -10.35 -5.29
C SER A 157 16.64 -10.06 -4.23
N VAL A 158 15.37 -10.22 -4.60
CA VAL A 158 14.23 -10.12 -3.66
C VAL A 158 14.31 -11.22 -2.61
N ALA A 159 14.77 -12.42 -2.99
CA ALA A 159 14.94 -13.54 -2.06
C ALA A 159 15.97 -13.23 -0.96
N GLU A 160 17.12 -12.65 -1.32
CA GLU A 160 18.12 -12.24 -0.33
C GLU A 160 17.58 -11.14 0.60
N THR A 161 16.83 -10.18 0.05
CA THR A 161 16.19 -9.13 0.84
C THR A 161 15.17 -9.73 1.84
N PHE A 162 14.39 -10.74 1.42
CA PHE A 162 13.45 -11.43 2.29
C PHE A 162 14.18 -12.24 3.38
N PHE A 163 15.23 -12.99 3.06
CA PHE A 163 15.97 -13.76 4.05
C PHE A 163 16.71 -12.86 5.05
N GLU A 164 17.29 -11.74 4.61
CA GLU A 164 17.90 -10.77 5.52
C GLU A 164 16.88 -10.23 6.54
N MET A 165 15.63 -9.99 6.13
CA MET A 165 14.55 -9.61 7.05
C MET A 165 14.29 -10.68 8.10
N ILE A 166 14.20 -11.95 7.67
CA ILE A 166 13.96 -13.10 8.56
C ILE A 166 15.12 -13.27 9.54
N GLU A 167 16.36 -13.28 9.04
CA GLU A 167 17.57 -13.40 9.86
C GLU A 167 17.73 -12.24 10.86
N SER A 168 17.30 -11.04 10.47
CA SER A 168 17.29 -9.86 11.33
C SER A 168 16.12 -9.81 12.31
N ASN A 169 15.24 -10.83 12.33
CA ASN A 169 14.03 -10.88 13.15
C ASN A 169 13.12 -9.65 12.99
N ARG A 170 12.99 -9.13 11.75
CA ARG A 170 12.14 -7.96 11.44
C ARG A 170 10.79 -8.32 10.82
N PHE A 171 10.43 -9.60 10.84
CA PHE A 171 9.13 -10.09 10.38
C PHE A 171 8.27 -10.41 11.59
N GLU A 172 7.27 -9.57 11.85
CA GLU A 172 6.52 -9.56 13.10
C GLU A 172 5.03 -9.79 12.86
N ARG A 173 4.38 -10.50 13.79
CA ARG A 173 2.94 -10.72 13.76
C ARG A 173 2.22 -9.43 14.14
N ILE A 174 1.31 -8.96 13.28
CA ILE A 174 0.52 -7.75 13.52
C ILE A 174 -0.95 -8.05 13.83
N TRP A 175 -1.43 -9.24 13.47
CA TRP A 175 -2.81 -9.64 13.77
C TRP A 175 -2.95 -11.15 13.86
N GLU A 176 -3.71 -11.61 14.86
CA GLU A 176 -4.21 -12.98 14.96
C GLU A 176 -5.70 -12.96 14.63
N ILE A 177 -6.10 -13.73 13.61
CA ILE A 177 -7.46 -13.68 13.07
C ILE A 177 -8.46 -14.19 14.11
N GLY A 178 -9.52 -13.42 14.32
CA GLY A 178 -10.55 -13.66 15.33
C GLY A 178 -10.27 -13.05 16.70
N LYS A 179 -9.10 -12.42 16.90
CA LYS A 179 -8.84 -11.56 18.05
C LYS A 179 -9.05 -10.10 17.68
N ARG A 180 -9.60 -9.29 18.61
CA ARG A 180 -9.55 -7.84 18.47
C ARG A 180 -8.09 -7.39 18.52
N LEU A 181 -7.77 -6.30 17.84
CA LEU A 181 -6.39 -5.77 17.83
C LEU A 181 -5.88 -5.49 19.25
N ASN A 182 -6.74 -5.13 20.20
CA ASN A 182 -6.35 -4.86 21.59
C ASN A 182 -6.43 -6.09 22.50
N GLU A 183 -6.89 -7.22 21.99
CA GLU A 183 -7.07 -8.48 22.71
C GLU A 183 -5.97 -9.45 22.28
N GLY A 184 -4.74 -9.21 22.73
CA GLY A 184 -3.57 -10.04 22.41
C GLY A 184 -2.29 -9.57 23.10
N GLU A 185 -1.19 -10.29 22.89
CA GLU A 185 0.16 -9.85 23.34
C GLU A 185 0.65 -8.61 22.59
N PHE A 186 0.07 -8.32 21.43
CA PHE A 186 0.30 -7.11 20.66
C PHE A 186 -0.88 -6.15 20.86
N SER A 187 -0.64 -5.01 21.50
CA SER A 187 -1.53 -3.85 21.41
C SER A 187 -0.96 -2.90 20.35
N PRO A 188 -1.75 -2.51 19.33
CA PRO A 188 -1.29 -1.57 18.32
C PRO A 188 -0.80 -0.29 19.00
N SER A 189 0.43 0.09 18.71
CA SER A 189 0.95 1.39 19.15
C SER A 189 0.29 2.50 18.33
N ASN A 190 0.19 3.70 18.90
CA ASN A 190 -0.07 4.90 18.11
C ASN A 190 1.24 5.44 17.59
N ILE A 191 1.30 5.73 16.29
CA ILE A 191 2.38 6.52 15.71
C ILE A 191 2.03 7.98 15.92
N CYS A 192 2.98 8.77 16.41
CA CYS A 192 2.81 10.19 16.58
C CYS A 192 3.92 10.96 15.88
N LEU A 193 3.54 11.82 14.95
CA LEU A 193 4.42 12.71 14.22
C LEU A 193 4.43 14.09 14.87
N THR A 194 5.63 14.63 15.09
CA THR A 194 5.80 16.05 15.39
C THR A 194 5.79 16.82 14.09
N ILE A 195 4.81 17.72 13.93
CA ILE A 195 4.61 18.49 12.71
C ILE A 195 4.97 19.96 12.95
N THR A 196 5.82 20.51 12.09
CA THR A 196 6.22 21.92 12.13
C THR A 196 5.70 22.70 10.92
N LYS A 197 5.30 21.99 9.87
CA LYS A 197 4.72 22.53 8.65
C LYS A 197 3.78 21.53 7.99
N MET A 198 2.88 22.03 7.15
CA MET A 198 1.94 21.27 6.32
C MET A 198 1.89 21.90 4.94
N SER A 199 1.95 21.08 3.89
CA SER A 199 1.62 21.49 2.53
C SER A 199 0.28 20.87 2.15
N GLU A 200 -0.62 21.67 1.61
CA GLU A 200 -1.85 21.19 0.97
C GLU A 200 -1.63 21.23 -0.54
N ILE A 201 -1.91 20.11 -1.20
CA ILE A 201 -1.80 19.96 -2.65
C ILE A 201 -3.23 19.90 -3.18
N ASP A 202 -3.64 20.96 -3.89
CA ASP A 202 -4.93 20.98 -4.55
C ASP A 202 -4.89 20.03 -5.76
N HIS A 203 -5.37 18.81 -5.58
CA HIS A 203 -5.67 17.96 -6.71
C HIS A 203 -6.91 18.52 -7.42
N LEU A 204 -6.73 19.06 -8.63
CA LEU A 204 -7.86 19.30 -9.52
C LEU A 204 -8.59 17.96 -9.70
N VAL A 205 -9.81 17.90 -9.17
CA VAL A 205 -10.73 16.79 -9.41
C VAL A 205 -11.02 16.78 -10.91
N GLY A 206 -10.22 16.05 -11.68
CA GLY A 206 -10.65 15.60 -12.99
C GLY A 206 -11.92 14.82 -12.76
N THR A 207 -13.02 15.22 -13.40
CA THR A 207 -14.24 14.41 -13.47
C THR A 207 -13.86 13.08 -14.13
N PHE A 208 -13.50 12.08 -13.34
CA PHE A 208 -13.42 10.71 -13.82
C PHE A 208 -14.85 10.35 -14.24
N PRO A 209 -15.09 9.92 -15.49
CA PRO A 209 -16.35 9.26 -15.78
C PRO A 209 -16.44 8.08 -14.80
N ILE A 210 -17.51 8.07 -14.01
CA ILE A 210 -17.88 6.94 -13.16
C ILE A 210 -17.82 5.71 -14.08
N PRO A 211 -16.95 4.73 -13.82
CA PRO A 211 -16.97 3.49 -14.59
C PRO A 211 -18.37 2.93 -14.42
N ASN A 212 -19.07 2.76 -15.54
CA ASN A 212 -20.37 2.11 -15.56
C ASN A 212 -20.25 0.79 -14.79
N GLU A 213 -21.17 0.53 -13.85
CA GLU A 213 -21.22 -0.68 -13.03
C GLU A 213 -21.41 -1.93 -13.91
N THR A 214 -20.34 -2.40 -14.51
CA THR A 214 -20.20 -3.75 -15.08
C THR A 214 -18.72 -4.11 -14.99
N GLY A 215 -18.23 -4.31 -13.77
CA GLY A 215 -17.01 -5.09 -13.56
C GLY A 215 -17.30 -6.56 -13.87
N PRO A 216 -16.32 -7.34 -14.36
CA PRO A 216 -16.53 -8.76 -14.64
C PRO A 216 -16.87 -9.50 -13.34
N ASP A 217 -17.95 -10.29 -13.37
CA ASP A 217 -18.30 -11.24 -12.32
C ASP A 217 -17.08 -12.13 -12.04
N ILE A 218 -16.60 -12.10 -10.79
CA ILE A 218 -15.61 -13.07 -10.32
C ILE A 218 -16.38 -14.38 -10.13
N GLU A 219 -16.21 -15.31 -11.06
CA GLU A 219 -16.73 -16.67 -10.88
C GLU A 219 -16.06 -17.31 -9.65
N PRO A 220 -16.84 -17.98 -8.78
CA PRO A 220 -16.27 -18.71 -7.66
C PRO A 220 -15.40 -19.86 -8.18
N ILE A 221 -14.24 -20.07 -7.54
CA ILE A 221 -13.35 -21.19 -7.82
C ILE A 221 -14.11 -22.50 -7.55
N ALA A 222 -14.57 -23.14 -8.61
CA ALA A 222 -15.04 -24.51 -8.56
C ALA A 222 -13.82 -25.45 -8.63
N ASN A 223 -13.79 -26.43 -7.73
CA ASN A 223 -12.85 -27.54 -7.60
C ASN A 223 -11.65 -27.27 -6.69
N ILE A 224 -11.85 -27.55 -5.40
CA ILE A 224 -10.81 -28.15 -4.57
C ILE A 224 -11.18 -29.64 -4.50
N ASP A 225 -10.47 -30.45 -5.28
CA ASP A 225 -10.29 -31.88 -5.01
C ASP A 225 -8.91 -32.08 -4.36
#